data_AF-A0A846CB68-F1
#
_entry.id   AF-A0A846CB68-F1
#
_cell.length_a   1.000
_cell.length_b   1.000
_cell.length_c   1.000
_cell.angle_alpha   90.00
_cell.angle_beta   90.00
_cell.angle_gamma   90.00
#
_symmetry.space_group_name_H-M   'P 1'
#
loop_
_entity.id
_entity.type
_entity.pdbx_description
1 polymer ?
#
loop_
_entity_poly.entity_id
_entity_poly.type
_entity_poly.pdbx_seq_one_letter_code
_entity_poly.pdbx_strand_id
1 'polypeptide(L)' 'MRNGITGLESCQCRRAKSQKNHIACAMLVWNHLKKMANILGNTIARLKHQLLSKYLVSQLKYPAIKMTVV' A
#
# COMPACT_ATOMS: atom_id res chain seq x y z
N MET A 1 -34.05 -12.75 -23.98
CA MET A 1 -34.29 -12.00 -22.73
C MET A 1 -33.12 -12.26 -21.79
N ARG A 2 -32.71 -11.20 -21.06
CA ARG A 2 -31.52 -11.05 -20.20
C ARG A 2 -31.29 -12.24 -19.25
N ASN A 3 -30.01 -12.53 -18.98
CA ASN A 3 -29.47 -12.71 -17.61
C ASN A 3 -27.94 -12.63 -17.67
N GLY A 4 -27.40 -11.45 -17.33
CA GLY A 4 -25.97 -11.20 -17.24
C GLY A 4 -25.38 -11.83 -15.99
N ILE A 5 -24.65 -12.94 -16.13
CA ILE A 5 -23.93 -13.60 -15.03
C ILE A 5 -22.46 -13.87 -15.33
N THR A 6 -21.96 -13.52 -16.52
CA THR A 6 -20.55 -13.71 -16.91
C THR A 6 -19.64 -12.57 -16.41
N GLY A 7 -19.63 -12.30 -15.10
CA GLY A 7 -18.76 -11.27 -14.51
C GLY A 7 -18.47 -11.37 -13.01
N LEU A 8 -19.19 -12.22 -12.26
CA LEU A 8 -19.07 -12.26 -10.79
C LEU A 8 -18.02 -13.27 -10.27
N GLU A 9 -17.70 -14.30 -11.05
CA GLU A 9 -16.78 -15.39 -10.68
C GLU A 9 -15.30 -14.94 -10.64
N SER A 10 -14.99 -13.84 -11.33
CA SER A 10 -13.63 -13.33 -11.54
C SER A 10 -13.26 -12.18 -10.62
N CYS A 11 -14.09 -11.85 -9.62
CA CYS A 11 -13.76 -10.80 -8.68
C CYS A 11 -12.78 -11.38 -7.63
N GLN A 12 -11.48 -11.27 -7.89
CA GLN A 12 -10.41 -11.70 -6.97
C GLN A 12 -10.61 -11.16 -5.55
N CYS A 13 -11.28 -10.01 -5.42
CA CYS A 13 -11.67 -9.35 -4.17
C CYS A 13 -12.63 -10.18 -3.29
N ARG A 14 -13.39 -11.14 -3.85
CA ARG A 14 -14.36 -11.98 -3.11
C ARG A 14 -13.79 -13.34 -2.71
N ARG A 15 -12.62 -13.73 -3.21
CA ARG A 15 -11.91 -14.93 -2.74
C ARG A 15 -11.41 -14.71 -1.31
N ALA A 16 -11.90 -15.51 -0.37
CA ALA A 16 -11.51 -15.42 1.05
C ALA A 16 -9.99 -15.48 1.26
N LYS A 17 -9.25 -16.20 0.41
CA LYS A 17 -7.78 -16.24 0.45
C LYS A 17 -7.14 -14.90 0.10
N SER A 18 -7.64 -14.21 -0.93
CA SER A 18 -7.16 -12.87 -1.30
C SER A 18 -7.42 -11.87 -0.18
N GLN A 19 -8.63 -11.87 0.40
CA GLN A 19 -8.95 -11.01 1.54
C GLN A 19 -8.05 -11.27 2.75
N LYS A 20 -7.82 -12.55 3.11
CA LYS A 20 -6.90 -12.94 4.18
C LYS A 20 -5.47 -12.48 3.90
N ASN A 21 -4.99 -12.61 2.66
CA ASN A 21 -3.68 -12.11 2.27
C ASN A 21 -3.58 -10.58 2.38
N HIS A 22 -4.64 -9.84 2.00
CA HIS A 22 -4.68 -8.39 2.16
C HIS A 22 -4.65 -7.98 3.63
N ILE A 23 -5.42 -8.64 4.50
CA ILE A 23 -5.41 -8.40 5.95
C ILE A 23 -4.03 -8.72 6.53
N ALA A 24 -3.44 -9.86 6.18
CA ALA A 24 -2.11 -10.25 6.63
C ALA A 24 -1.05 -9.23 6.16
N CYS A 25 -1.09 -8.81 4.90
CA CYS A 25 -0.20 -7.78 4.36
C CYS A 25 -0.37 -6.45 5.12
N ALA A 26 -1.61 -6.00 5.36
CA ALA A 26 -1.88 -4.79 6.13
C ALA A 26 -1.36 -4.90 7.58
N MET A 27 -1.54 -6.04 8.23
CA MET A 27 -1.01 -6.31 9.57
C MET A 27 0.53 -6.31 9.59
N LEU A 28 1.18 -6.90 8.58
CA LEU A 28 2.65 -6.90 8.46
C LEU A 28 3.20 -5.48 8.29
N VAL A 29 2.60 -4.70 7.39
CA VAL A 29 2.98 -3.29 7.17
C VAL A 29 2.76 -2.48 8.45
N TRP A 30 1.64 -2.68 9.14
CA TRP A 30 1.32 -2.00 10.40
C TRP A 30 2.31 -2.34 11.52
N ASN A 31 2.65 -3.62 11.68
CA ASN A 31 3.63 -4.07 12.67
C ASN A 31 5.03 -3.51 12.37
N HIS A 32 5.43 -3.44 11.11
CA HIS A 32 6.68 -2.84 10.70
C HIS A 32 6.71 -1.33 11.01
N LEU A 33 5.64 -0.60 10.69
CA LEU A 33 5.49 0.82 11.00
C LEU A 33 5.56 1.08 12.51
N LYS A 34 4.90 0.26 13.33
CA LYS A 34 4.99 0.33 14.79
C LYS A 34 6.40 0.08 15.31
N LYS A 35 7.09 -0.93 14.77
CA LYS A 35 8.47 -1.22 15.16
C LYS A 35 9.38 -0.03 14.85
N MET A 36 9.24 0.55 13.66
CA MET A 36 9.98 1.77 13.29
C MET A 36 9.62 2.95 14.20
N ALA A 37 8.35 3.13 14.56
CA ALA A 37 7.89 4.18 15.49
C ALA A 37 8.58 4.07 16.84
N ASN A 38 8.66 2.85 17.37
CA ASN A 38 9.31 2.57 18.64
C ASN A 38 10.83 2.83 18.59
N ILE A 39 11.50 2.41 17.52
CA ILE A 39 12.95 2.64 17.33
C ILE A 39 13.26 4.14 17.23
N LEU A 40 12.42 4.90 16.52
CA LEU A 40 12.62 6.32 16.28
C LEU A 40 12.05 7.20 17.41
N GLY A 41 11.41 6.64 18.43
CA GLY A 41 10.75 7.37 19.52
C GLY A 41 9.68 8.35 19.05
N ASN A 42 9.10 8.12 17.86
CA ASN A 42 8.21 9.05 17.18
C ASN A 42 6.84 8.41 16.92
N THR A 43 5.79 9.21 16.81
CA THR A 43 4.45 8.73 16.46
C THR A 43 4.38 8.22 15.01
N ILE A 44 3.55 7.21 14.76
CA ILE A 44 3.35 6.58 13.44
C ILE A 44 2.99 7.63 12.37
N ALA A 45 2.21 8.66 12.72
CA ALA A 45 1.84 9.74 11.80
C ALA A 45 3.06 10.56 11.33
N ARG A 46 3.97 10.89 12.25
CA ARG A 46 5.21 11.61 11.94
C ARG A 46 6.16 10.76 11.10
N LEU A 47 6.21 9.46 11.37
CA LEU A 47 6.95 8.53 10.52
C LEU A 47 6.40 8.43 9.11
N LYS A 48 5.07 8.33 8.95
CA LYS A 48 4.44 8.31 7.62
C LYS A 48 4.86 9.54 6.83
N HIS A 49 4.83 10.71 7.47
CA HIS A 49 5.24 11.96 6.84
C HIS A 49 6.73 11.96 6.47
N GLN A 50 7.62 11.59 7.40
CA GLN A 50 9.06 11.52 7.13
C GLN A 50 9.42 10.52 6.04
N LEU A 51 8.78 9.35 6.02
CA LEU A 51 9.00 8.32 5.00
C LEU A 51 8.58 8.84 3.62
N LEU A 52 7.42 9.49 3.53
CA LEU A 52 6.93 10.10 2.31
C LEU A 52 7.82 11.27 1.85
N SER A 53 8.21 12.18 2.75
CA SER A 53 9.10 13.29 2.43
C SER A 53 10.46 12.79 1.93
N LYS A 54 11.05 11.78 2.59
CA LYS A 54 12.30 11.16 2.15
C LYS A 54 12.16 10.51 0.78
N TYR A 55 11.07 9.78 0.57
CA TYR A 55 10.77 9.16 -0.72
C TYR A 55 10.63 10.21 -1.82
N LEU A 56 9.86 11.27 -1.59
CA LEU A 56 9.63 12.34 -2.57
C LEU A 56 10.94 13.04 -2.91
N VAL A 57 11.75 13.41 -1.92
CA VAL A 57 13.08 14.01 -2.14
C VAL A 57 13.98 13.08 -2.95
N SER A 58 13.95 11.77 -2.67
CA SER A 58 14.69 10.78 -3.44
C SER A 58 14.21 10.71 -4.88
N GLN A 59 12.88 10.69 -5.11
CA GLN A 59 12.29 10.69 -6.45
C GLN A 59 12.57 11.97 -7.24
N LEU A 60 12.66 13.13 -6.59
CA LEU A 60 13.06 14.37 -7.26
C LEU A 60 14.54 14.35 -7.67
N LYS A 61 15.41 13.75 -6.85
CA LYS A 61 16.85 13.66 -7.16
C LYS A 61 17.15 12.59 -8.20
N TYR A 62 16.49 11.44 -8.08
CA TYR A 62 16.66 10.27 -8.93
C TYR A 62 15.27 9.72 -9.26
N PRO A 63 14.63 10.23 -10.33
CA PRO A 63 13.29 9.80 -10.71
C PRO A 63 13.32 8.35 -11.16
N ALA A 64 12.81 7.46 -10.31
CA ALA A 64 12.60 6.06 -10.68
C ALA A 64 11.38 5.94 -11.62
N ILE A 65 10.41 6.85 -11.47
CA ILE A 65 9.25 6.97 -12.34
C ILE A 65 9.58 8.01 -13.41
N LYS A 66 9.72 7.57 -14.67
CA LYS A 66 9.86 8.49 -15.81
C LYS A 66 8.58 9.31 -15.93
N MET A 67 8.63 10.59 -15.55
CA MET A 67 7.54 11.52 -15.82
C MET A 67 7.49 11.76 -17.33
N THR A 68 6.59 11.04 -18.01
CA THR A 68 6.23 11.35 -19.40
C THR A 68 5.12 12.39 -19.34
N VAL A 69 5.40 13.59 -19.86
CA VAL A 69 4.34 14.56 -20.16
C VAL A 69 3.60 13.98 -21.36
N VAL A 70 2.33 13.63 -21.15
CA VAL A 70 1.40 13.21 -22.22
C VAL A 70 0.85 14.43 -22.94
#